data_AF-A0A946FUQ2-F1
#
_entry.id   AF-A0A946FUQ2-F1
#
_cell.length_a   1.000
_cell.length_b   1.000
_cell.length_c   1.000
_cell.angle_alpha   90.00
_cell.angle_beta   90.00
_cell.angle_gamma   90.00
#
_symmetry.space_group_name_H-M   'P 1'
#
loop_
_entity.id
_entity.type
_entity.pdbx_description
1 polymer ?
#
loop_
_entity_poly.entity_id
_entity_poly.type
_entity_poly.pdbx_seq_one_letter_code
_entity_poly.pdbx_strand_id
1 'polypeptide(L)'
;MKMLKKIISGGQTGADQSALDVAIKFNIDHGGWIPKGRLTEQGPLPDKYQLKEMDTKDYRERTKQNIIDSHGTVIISRGKLTGGSNFTQSFAKVVGRPNCYIDLLSCEEFEAAIILKSFIMENQIHVLNVAGPRLSRHPWIYMDVKTILETTLYLFFLDMGQDKMIQKYISSEIIKEAFPQKMEDAIELICGDLKLKTKTFIAKFNPKNINILYFGMLEYLRHRLGFDIENQPLFKQCSARIGLDNCTIEDAVMEILKELKHNLEKNHILRVVK
;
A
#
# COMPACT_ATOMS: atom_id res chain seq x y z
N MET A 1 -13.13 1.69 15.31
CA MET A 1 -12.71 2.65 14.25
C MET A 1 -12.87 2.00 12.89
N LYS A 2 -13.47 2.69 11.92
CA LYS A 2 -13.54 2.17 10.54
C LYS A 2 -12.26 2.58 9.81
N MET A 3 -11.56 1.59 9.26
CA MET A 3 -10.33 1.78 8.49
C MET A 3 -10.56 2.64 7.24
N LEU A 4 -9.47 3.22 6.75
CA LEU A 4 -9.38 3.79 5.42
C LEU A 4 -9.90 2.78 4.39
N LYS A 5 -10.96 3.13 3.66
CA LYS A 5 -11.62 2.20 2.72
C LYS A 5 -11.07 2.32 1.32
N LYS A 6 -10.68 3.54 0.93
CA LYS A 6 -10.23 3.83 -0.41
C LYS A 6 -9.12 4.87 -0.42
N ILE A 7 -8.12 4.66 -1.25
CA ILE A 7 -7.11 5.66 -1.60
C ILE A 7 -7.36 6.12 -3.03
N ILE A 8 -7.39 7.42 -3.27
CA ILE A 8 -7.48 7.97 -4.63
C ILE A 8 -6.31 8.90 -4.92
N SER A 9 -5.94 9.01 -6.18
CA SER A 9 -4.94 9.98 -6.66
C SER A 9 -5.22 10.34 -8.12
N GLY A 10 -4.39 11.23 -8.70
CA GLY A 10 -4.50 11.57 -10.12
C GLY A 10 -3.65 10.74 -11.07
N GLY A 11 -2.99 9.68 -10.58
CA GLY A 11 -2.19 8.77 -11.40
C GLY A 11 -0.89 9.35 -11.98
N GLN A 12 -0.50 10.58 -11.62
CA GLN A 12 0.79 11.12 -12.02
C GLN A 12 1.96 10.29 -11.44
N THR A 13 3.14 10.36 -12.04
CA THR A 13 4.35 9.76 -11.45
C THR A 13 4.62 10.34 -10.06
N GLY A 14 5.39 9.63 -9.24
CA GLY A 14 5.82 10.10 -7.92
C GLY A 14 4.75 9.81 -6.88
N ALA A 15 4.26 10.85 -6.20
CA ALA A 15 3.34 10.71 -5.08
C ALA A 15 2.02 10.02 -5.46
N ASP A 16 1.42 10.40 -6.59
CA ASP A 16 0.12 9.90 -7.02
C ASP A 16 0.18 8.37 -7.31
N GLN A 17 1.19 7.88 -8.04
CA GLN A 17 1.38 6.46 -8.31
C GLN A 17 1.79 5.67 -7.07
N SER A 18 2.67 6.20 -6.23
CA SER A 18 3.06 5.58 -4.95
C SER A 18 1.83 5.26 -4.08
N ALA A 19 0.89 6.21 -3.97
CA ALA A 19 -0.33 6.00 -3.22
C ALA A 19 -1.21 4.87 -3.78
N LEU A 20 -1.30 4.75 -5.10
CA LEU A 20 -2.06 3.68 -5.76
C LEU A 20 -1.38 2.33 -5.58
N ASP A 21 -0.05 2.27 -5.67
CA ASP A 21 0.72 1.04 -5.47
C ASP A 21 0.60 0.53 -4.04
N VAL A 22 0.65 1.40 -3.03
CA VAL A 22 0.38 1.02 -1.63
C VAL A 22 -1.05 0.48 -1.49
N ALA A 23 -2.04 1.12 -2.11
CA ALA A 23 -3.41 0.64 -2.05
C ALA A 23 -3.55 -0.77 -2.66
N ILE A 24 -2.91 -1.01 -3.82
CA ILE A 24 -2.87 -2.32 -4.49
C ILE A 24 -2.14 -3.36 -3.63
N LYS A 25 -0.99 -3.01 -3.06
CA LYS A 25 -0.20 -3.87 -2.17
C LYS A 25 -1.08 -4.42 -1.04
N PHE A 26 -1.84 -3.56 -0.37
CA PHE A 26 -2.66 -3.91 0.79
C PHE A 26 -4.13 -4.27 0.48
N ASN A 27 -4.50 -4.43 -0.80
CA ASN A 27 -5.88 -4.69 -1.24
C ASN A 27 -6.90 -3.65 -0.72
N ILE A 28 -6.46 -2.41 -0.53
CA ILE A 28 -7.33 -1.27 -0.26
C ILE A 28 -7.95 -0.84 -1.59
N ASP A 29 -9.25 -0.52 -1.61
CA ASP A 29 -9.88 -0.05 -2.84
C ASP A 29 -9.10 1.19 -3.34
N HIS A 30 -8.87 1.29 -4.65
CA HIS A 30 -8.16 2.43 -5.22
C HIS A 30 -8.89 3.06 -6.41
N GLY A 31 -8.43 4.22 -6.85
CA GLY A 31 -8.93 4.87 -8.07
C GLY A 31 -8.68 6.37 -8.05
N GLY A 32 -9.65 7.13 -8.54
CA GLY A 32 -9.55 8.59 -8.69
C GLY A 32 -9.78 9.00 -10.14
N TRP A 33 -9.40 10.23 -10.45
CA TRP A 33 -9.60 10.86 -11.75
C TRP A 33 -8.28 11.21 -12.41
N ILE A 34 -8.16 10.89 -13.70
CA ILE A 34 -6.97 11.13 -14.53
C ILE A 34 -7.38 11.92 -15.79
N PRO A 35 -6.52 12.73 -16.42
CA PRO A 35 -6.89 13.42 -17.64
C PRO A 35 -7.22 12.44 -18.78
N LYS A 36 -8.03 12.90 -19.74
CA LYS A 36 -8.34 12.18 -20.98
C LYS A 36 -7.08 11.65 -21.67
N GLY A 37 -7.06 10.37 -22.03
CA GLY A 37 -5.90 9.66 -22.55
C GLY A 37 -4.94 9.16 -21.47
N ARG A 38 -5.40 9.09 -20.20
CA ARG A 38 -4.64 8.60 -19.04
C ARG A 38 -3.27 9.27 -18.87
N LEU A 39 -3.19 10.57 -19.14
CA LEU A 39 -1.91 11.28 -19.31
C LEU A 39 -1.11 11.38 -18.01
N THR A 40 0.17 10.97 -18.07
CA THR A 40 1.20 11.21 -17.05
C THR A 40 2.46 11.79 -17.71
N GLU A 41 3.49 12.15 -16.94
CA GLU A 41 4.75 12.63 -17.52
C GLU A 41 5.56 11.55 -18.26
N GLN A 42 5.32 10.26 -17.96
CA GLN A 42 5.99 9.12 -18.60
C GLN A 42 5.09 8.41 -19.63
N GLY A 43 4.06 9.11 -20.12
CA GLY A 43 3.08 8.57 -21.06
C GLY A 43 1.79 8.09 -20.39
N PRO A 44 0.95 7.34 -21.13
CA PRO A 44 -0.33 6.85 -20.59
C PRO A 44 -0.13 5.91 -19.40
N LEU A 45 -0.93 6.11 -18.35
CA LEU A 45 -0.89 5.27 -17.16
C LEU A 45 -1.41 3.85 -17.46
N PRO A 46 -0.73 2.77 -17.04
CA PRO A 46 -1.17 1.40 -17.27
C PRO A 46 -2.58 1.07 -16.74
N ASP A 47 -3.25 0.09 -17.33
CA ASP A 47 -4.63 -0.29 -16.99
C ASP A 47 -4.79 -0.97 -15.62
N LYS A 48 -3.68 -1.40 -15.00
CA LYS A 48 -3.70 -1.96 -13.63
C LYS A 48 -4.31 -0.96 -12.62
N TYR A 49 -4.15 0.34 -12.88
CA TYR A 49 -4.70 1.41 -12.05
C TYR A 49 -6.14 1.76 -12.44
N GLN A 50 -7.08 1.50 -11.52
CA GLN A 50 -8.53 1.64 -11.73
C GLN A 50 -9.03 3.10 -11.61
N LEU A 51 -8.49 3.99 -12.45
CA LEU A 51 -8.82 5.42 -12.52
C LEU A 51 -9.88 5.71 -13.59
N LYS A 52 -10.70 6.73 -13.35
CA LYS A 52 -11.68 7.26 -14.31
C LYS A 52 -11.08 8.41 -15.10
N GLU A 53 -11.24 8.38 -16.41
CA GLU A 53 -10.81 9.50 -17.25
C GLU A 53 -11.79 10.68 -17.13
N MET A 54 -11.22 11.88 -17.07
CA MET A 54 -11.95 13.13 -17.31
C MET A 54 -12.24 13.27 -18.81
N ASP A 55 -13.24 14.07 -19.17
CA ASP A 55 -13.51 14.43 -20.57
C ASP A 55 -12.49 15.42 -21.17
N THR A 56 -11.53 15.87 -20.36
CA THR A 56 -10.51 16.88 -20.70
C THR A 56 -9.10 16.39 -20.40
N LYS A 57 -8.12 16.92 -21.15
CA LYS A 57 -6.69 16.71 -20.91
C LYS A 57 -6.12 17.61 -19.81
N ASP A 58 -6.91 18.52 -19.24
CA ASP A 58 -6.44 19.46 -18.22
C ASP A 58 -6.17 18.76 -16.87
N TYR A 59 -4.91 18.83 -16.42
CA TYR A 59 -4.49 18.33 -15.13
C TYR A 59 -5.16 19.04 -13.94
N ARG A 60 -5.66 20.26 -14.09
CA ARG A 60 -6.37 20.95 -13.00
C ARG A 60 -7.73 20.34 -12.74
N GLU A 61 -8.46 19.96 -13.79
CA GLU A 61 -9.80 19.41 -13.66
C GLU A 61 -9.79 18.05 -12.94
N ARG A 62 -8.85 17.17 -13.28
CA ARG A 62 -8.68 15.91 -12.51
C ARG A 62 -8.30 16.17 -11.06
N THR A 63 -7.49 17.21 -10.77
CA THR A 63 -7.10 17.53 -9.39
C THR A 63 -8.30 18.02 -8.59
N LYS A 64 -9.12 18.91 -9.16
CA LYS A 64 -10.37 19.37 -8.53
C LYS A 64 -11.29 18.18 -8.23
N GLN A 65 -11.48 17.29 -9.19
CA GLN A 65 -12.40 16.17 -9.03
C GLN A 65 -11.94 15.18 -7.94
N ASN A 66 -10.64 14.86 -7.87
CA ASN A 66 -10.09 14.03 -6.78
C ASN A 66 -10.27 14.68 -5.39
N ILE A 67 -10.19 16.01 -5.28
CA ILE A 67 -10.47 16.71 -4.01
C ILE A 67 -11.97 16.66 -3.67
N ILE A 68 -12.84 16.83 -4.66
CA ILE A 68 -14.30 16.81 -4.47
C ILE A 68 -14.80 15.42 -4.04
N ASP A 69 -14.26 14.36 -4.64
CA ASP A 69 -14.67 12.97 -4.42
C ASP A 69 -13.95 12.26 -3.26
N SER A 70 -13.16 13.00 -2.48
CA SER A 70 -12.53 12.50 -1.25
C SER A 70 -13.13 13.12 0.01
N HIS A 71 -12.91 12.45 1.14
CA HIS A 71 -13.24 13.00 2.46
C HIS A 71 -12.15 13.94 2.98
N GLY A 72 -10.91 13.78 2.50
CA GLY A 72 -9.81 14.69 2.76
C GLY A 72 -8.62 14.42 1.85
N THR A 73 -7.75 15.41 1.72
CA THR A 73 -6.56 15.36 0.85
C THR A 73 -5.28 15.52 1.67
N VAL A 74 -4.38 14.54 1.61
CA VAL A 74 -3.00 14.72 2.10
C VAL A 74 -2.11 15.13 0.92
N ILE A 75 -1.21 16.07 1.17
CA ILE A 75 -0.21 16.55 0.22
C ILE A 75 1.15 16.33 0.86
N ILE A 76 1.99 15.51 0.24
CA ILE A 76 3.33 15.16 0.76
C ILE A 76 4.36 15.74 -0.22
N SER A 77 5.32 16.50 0.29
CA SER A 77 6.45 17.01 -0.51
C SER A 77 7.70 17.25 0.33
N ARG A 78 8.82 17.55 -0.34
CA ARG A 78 10.05 18.07 0.28
C ARG A 78 10.16 19.56 -0.01
N GLY A 79 9.90 20.38 1.00
CA GLY A 79 9.88 21.82 0.94
C GLY A 79 8.56 22.37 0.38
N LYS A 80 8.55 23.69 0.20
CA LYS A 80 7.37 24.50 -0.14
C LYS A 80 6.61 23.94 -1.36
N LEU A 81 5.29 23.92 -1.24
CA LEU A 81 4.39 23.54 -2.34
C LEU A 81 4.55 24.50 -3.53
N THR A 82 4.70 23.92 -4.71
CA THR A 82 4.72 24.64 -5.99
C THR A 82 3.79 23.98 -7.01
N GLY A 83 3.46 24.71 -8.08
CA GLY A 83 2.70 24.18 -9.22
C GLY A 83 1.41 23.45 -8.82
N GLY A 84 1.27 22.21 -9.28
CA GLY A 84 0.10 21.38 -9.04
C GLY A 84 -0.20 21.13 -7.55
N SER A 85 0.82 20.90 -6.72
CA SER A 85 0.63 20.64 -5.29
C SER A 85 0.13 21.88 -4.54
N ASN A 86 0.62 23.08 -4.90
CA ASN A 86 0.10 24.33 -4.34
C ASN A 86 -1.35 24.59 -4.77
N PHE A 87 -1.68 24.27 -6.03
CA PHE A 87 -3.06 24.33 -6.52
C PHE A 87 -3.97 23.36 -5.76
N THR A 88 -3.53 22.13 -5.51
CA THR A 88 -4.27 21.14 -4.70
C THR A 88 -4.61 21.70 -3.32
N GLN A 89 -3.63 22.25 -2.60
CA GLN A 89 -3.86 22.81 -1.26
C GLN A 89 -4.82 24.01 -1.30
N SER A 90 -4.59 24.93 -2.24
CA SER A 90 -5.40 26.14 -2.37
C SER A 90 -6.86 25.80 -2.70
N PHE A 91 -7.08 24.88 -3.63
CA PHE A 91 -8.42 24.48 -4.03
C PHE A 91 -9.14 23.73 -2.91
N ALA A 92 -8.47 22.80 -2.21
CA ALA A 92 -9.06 22.08 -1.08
C ALA A 92 -9.54 23.03 0.03
N LYS A 93 -8.75 24.07 0.34
CA LYS A 93 -9.15 25.15 1.26
C LYS A 93 -10.40 25.89 0.77
N VAL A 94 -10.42 26.29 -0.51
CA VAL A 94 -11.54 27.03 -1.11
C VAL A 94 -12.85 26.24 -1.07
N VAL A 95 -12.81 24.93 -1.33
CA VAL A 95 -14.02 24.09 -1.31
C VAL A 95 -14.38 23.55 0.08
N GLY A 96 -13.65 23.96 1.13
CA GLY A 96 -13.90 23.52 2.51
C GLY A 96 -13.63 22.03 2.75
N ARG A 97 -12.76 21.39 1.96
CA ARG A 97 -12.36 19.99 2.16
C ARG A 97 -11.17 19.90 3.11
N PRO A 98 -11.19 19.01 4.12
CA PRO A 98 -10.05 18.77 4.99
C PRO A 98 -8.79 18.49 4.17
N ASN A 99 -7.70 19.19 4.49
CA ASN A 99 -6.42 18.95 3.85
C ASN A 99 -5.28 19.00 4.86
N CYS A 100 -4.29 18.14 4.65
CA CYS A 100 -3.09 18.05 5.46
C CYS A 100 -1.88 18.19 4.53
N TYR A 101 -1.00 19.14 4.85
CA TYR A 101 0.27 19.28 4.15
C TYR A 101 1.38 18.78 5.06
N ILE A 102 2.16 17.82 4.55
CA ILE A 102 3.31 17.24 5.21
C ILE A 102 4.55 17.65 4.42
N ASP A 103 5.44 18.39 5.08
CA ASP A 103 6.73 18.82 4.55
C ASP A 103 7.86 17.97 5.14
N LEU A 104 8.45 17.12 4.29
CA LEU A 104 9.54 16.21 4.68
C LEU A 104 10.91 16.90 4.79
N LEU A 105 10.97 18.23 4.67
CA LEU A 105 12.11 19.02 5.16
C LEU A 105 11.90 19.53 6.58
N SER A 106 10.67 19.44 7.09
CA SER A 106 10.28 19.94 8.41
C SER A 106 9.95 18.83 9.41
N CYS A 107 9.76 17.58 8.94
CA CYS A 107 9.52 16.41 9.79
C CYS A 107 10.11 15.14 9.17
N GLU A 108 10.38 14.15 10.01
CA GLU A 108 10.81 12.81 9.57
C GLU A 108 9.62 11.96 9.10
N GLU A 109 9.90 10.84 8.40
CA GLU A 109 8.86 9.97 7.82
C GLU A 109 7.94 9.34 8.87
N PHE A 110 8.48 8.97 10.04
CA PHE A 110 7.67 8.42 11.12
C PHE A 110 6.74 9.47 11.74
N GLU A 111 7.22 10.69 11.95
CA GLU A 111 6.41 11.82 12.40
C GLU A 111 5.33 12.15 11.37
N ALA A 112 5.67 12.17 10.08
CA ALA A 112 4.72 12.33 8.99
C ALA A 112 3.60 11.27 9.02
N ALA A 113 3.94 10.00 9.32
CA ALA A 113 2.94 8.94 9.44
C ALA A 113 2.01 9.14 10.65
N ILE A 114 2.53 9.65 11.79
CA ILE A 114 1.71 10.02 12.94
C ILE A 114 0.75 11.16 12.57
N ILE A 115 1.26 12.22 11.93
CA ILE A 115 0.45 13.36 11.47
C ILE A 115 -0.66 12.88 10.53
N LEU A 116 -0.34 12.02 9.56
CA LEU A 116 -1.30 11.49 8.61
C LEU A 116 -2.36 10.63 9.30
N LYS A 117 -1.96 9.76 10.24
CA LYS A 117 -2.89 8.95 11.03
C LYS A 117 -3.86 9.85 11.82
N SER A 118 -3.36 10.84 12.53
CA SER A 118 -4.18 11.80 13.29
C SER A 118 -5.15 12.54 12.38
N PHE A 119 -4.67 13.05 11.24
CA PHE A 119 -5.51 13.70 10.23
C PHE A 119 -6.65 12.80 9.75
N ILE A 120 -6.38 11.53 9.43
CA ILE A 120 -7.38 10.55 9.00
C ILE A 120 -8.41 10.31 10.10
N MET A 121 -7.98 10.16 11.35
CA MET A 121 -8.83 9.84 12.48
C MET A 121 -9.74 11.01 12.88
N GLU A 122 -9.16 12.19 13.08
CA GLU A 122 -9.86 13.40 13.52
C GLU A 122 -10.92 13.83 12.50
N ASN A 123 -10.64 13.66 11.20
CA ASN A 123 -11.55 14.05 10.12
C ASN A 123 -12.41 12.88 9.60
N GLN A 124 -12.34 11.70 10.22
CA GLN A 124 -13.08 10.49 9.84
C GLN A 124 -12.96 10.15 8.33
N ILE A 125 -11.75 10.23 7.80
CA ILE A 125 -11.48 10.07 6.38
C ILE A 125 -11.58 8.59 5.99
N HIS A 126 -12.60 8.27 5.18
CA HIS A 126 -12.76 6.93 4.62
C HIS A 126 -12.24 6.81 3.17
N VAL A 127 -12.10 7.94 2.48
CA VAL A 127 -11.61 8.06 1.10
C VAL A 127 -10.56 9.16 1.13
N LEU A 128 -9.30 8.76 1.13
CA LEU A 128 -8.15 9.67 1.19
C LEU A 128 -7.68 9.96 -0.23
N ASN A 129 -7.65 11.24 -0.60
CA ASN A 129 -6.90 11.67 -1.76
C ASN A 129 -5.44 11.91 -1.35
N VAL A 130 -4.49 11.32 -2.07
CA VAL A 130 -3.06 11.53 -1.86
C VAL A 130 -2.51 12.28 -3.06
N ALA A 131 -1.81 13.38 -2.79
CA ALA A 131 -1.20 14.22 -3.81
C ALA A 131 0.25 14.57 -3.44
N GLY A 132 1.02 14.94 -4.45
CA GLY A 132 2.38 15.43 -4.28
C GLY A 132 3.05 15.72 -5.62
N PRO A 133 4.34 16.08 -5.61
CA PRO A 133 5.08 16.33 -6.82
C PRO A 133 5.28 15.05 -7.66
N ARG A 134 5.50 15.29 -8.96
CA ARG A 134 5.91 14.28 -9.95
C ARG A 134 7.39 13.93 -9.82
N LEU A 135 7.81 12.75 -10.31
CA LEU A 135 9.20 12.28 -10.20
C LEU A 135 10.22 13.26 -10.79
N SER A 136 9.93 13.85 -11.95
CA SER A 136 10.83 14.83 -12.58
C SER A 136 11.11 16.07 -11.72
N ARG A 137 10.28 16.35 -10.70
CA ARG A 137 10.49 17.44 -9.73
C ARG A 137 11.14 16.96 -8.45
N HIS A 138 10.75 15.79 -7.96
CA HIS A 138 11.33 15.20 -6.76
C HIS A 138 11.49 13.68 -6.96
N PRO A 139 12.67 13.20 -7.36
CA PRO A 139 12.89 11.78 -7.68
C PRO A 139 12.59 10.81 -6.53
N TRP A 140 12.78 11.25 -5.28
CA TRP A 140 12.62 10.41 -4.08
C TRP A 140 11.19 10.36 -3.53
N ILE A 141 10.28 11.21 -4.04
CA ILE A 141 8.94 11.37 -3.43
C ILE A 141 8.10 10.10 -3.49
N TYR A 142 8.33 9.23 -4.47
CA TYR A 142 7.63 7.96 -4.57
C TYR A 142 7.87 7.11 -3.32
N MET A 143 9.15 6.96 -2.93
CA MET A 143 9.51 6.16 -1.76
C MET A 143 9.08 6.82 -0.46
N ASP A 144 9.24 8.15 -0.36
CA ASP A 144 8.77 8.92 0.79
C ASP A 144 7.27 8.66 1.08
N VAL A 145 6.42 8.82 0.05
CA VAL A 145 4.96 8.60 0.17
C VAL A 145 4.63 7.17 0.51
N LYS A 146 5.37 6.21 -0.08
CA LYS A 146 5.18 4.79 0.18
C LYS A 146 5.44 4.49 1.65
N THR A 147 6.62 4.86 2.17
CA THR A 147 7.01 4.62 3.56
C THR A 147 6.01 5.24 4.53
N ILE A 148 5.58 6.48 4.30
CA ILE A 148 4.62 7.17 5.17
C ILE A 148 3.27 6.46 5.20
N LEU A 149 2.74 6.05 4.04
CA LEU A 149 1.45 5.35 3.98
C LEU A 149 1.54 3.96 4.62
N GLU A 150 2.59 3.19 4.36
CA GLU A 150 2.78 1.86 4.95
C GLU A 150 2.95 1.94 6.48
N THR A 151 3.73 2.91 6.95
CA THR A 151 3.90 3.19 8.39
C THR A 151 2.57 3.61 9.01
N THR A 152 1.78 4.44 8.33
CA THR A 152 0.44 4.83 8.80
C THR A 152 -0.48 3.61 8.94
N LEU A 153 -0.47 2.69 7.98
CA LEU A 153 -1.25 1.44 8.05
C LEU A 153 -0.76 0.53 9.19
N TYR A 154 0.55 0.47 9.44
CA TYR A 154 1.11 -0.27 10.57
C TYR A 154 0.69 0.33 11.91
N LEU A 155 0.70 1.65 12.05
CA LEU A 155 0.23 2.34 13.26
C LEU A 155 -1.27 2.09 13.52
N PHE A 156 -2.09 1.94 12.46
CA PHE A 156 -3.49 1.52 12.62
C PHE A 156 -3.62 0.05 13.08
N PHE A 157 -2.76 -0.83 12.57
CA PHE A 157 -2.74 -2.24 12.98
C PHE A 157 -2.42 -2.39 14.47
N LEU A 158 -1.44 -1.64 14.98
CA LEU A 158 -1.07 -1.63 16.40
C LEU A 158 -2.20 -1.12 17.30
N ASP A 159 -2.80 0.03 16.97
CA ASP A 159 -3.85 0.64 17.80
C ASP A 159 -5.11 -0.23 17.93
N MET A 160 -5.43 -1.02 16.91
CA MET A 160 -6.62 -1.87 16.91
C MET A 160 -6.43 -3.20 17.65
N GLY A 161 -5.26 -3.45 18.26
CA GLY A 161 -4.97 -4.69 18.98
C GLY A 161 -5.01 -5.94 18.11
N GLN A 162 -4.81 -5.77 16.79
CA GLN A 162 -4.88 -6.84 15.81
C GLN A 162 -3.68 -7.78 15.89
N ASP A 163 -2.55 -7.28 16.39
CA ASP A 163 -1.35 -8.04 16.76
C ASP A 163 -1.68 -9.20 17.72
N LYS A 164 -2.41 -8.91 18.80
CA LYS A 164 -2.82 -9.91 19.81
C LYS A 164 -3.76 -10.96 19.24
N MET A 165 -4.55 -10.60 18.24
CA MET A 165 -5.44 -11.53 17.55
C MET A 165 -4.64 -12.50 16.69
N ILE A 166 -3.67 -11.99 15.91
CA ILE A 166 -2.86 -12.79 15.00
C ILE A 166 -1.89 -13.72 15.73
N GLN A 167 -1.30 -13.29 16.85
CA GLN A 167 -0.41 -14.12 17.68
C GLN A 167 -1.06 -15.42 18.18
N LYS A 168 -2.40 -15.51 18.21
CA LYS A 168 -3.13 -16.76 18.56
C LYS A 168 -3.06 -17.82 17.47
N TYR A 169 -2.73 -17.43 16.24
CA TYR A 169 -2.70 -18.28 15.06
C TYR A 169 -1.29 -18.41 14.49
N ILE A 170 -0.47 -17.37 14.60
CA ILE A 170 0.86 -17.31 14.01
C ILE A 170 1.88 -17.38 15.15
N SER A 171 2.62 -18.48 15.19
CA SER A 171 3.62 -18.73 16.24
C SER A 171 4.85 -17.86 16.01
N SER A 172 5.44 -17.33 17.08
CA SER A 172 6.73 -16.64 17.07
C SER A 172 7.90 -17.59 17.35
N GLU A 173 7.73 -18.89 17.04
CA GLU A 173 8.80 -19.87 17.20
C GLU A 173 10.01 -19.46 16.34
N ILE A 174 11.20 -19.57 16.92
CA ILE A 174 12.45 -19.28 16.21
C ILE A 174 12.64 -20.37 15.15
N ILE A 175 12.49 -19.98 13.90
CA ILE A 175 12.66 -20.88 12.75
C ILE A 175 13.92 -20.45 12.01
N LYS A 176 14.75 -21.43 11.64
CA LYS A 176 15.95 -21.17 10.85
C LYS A 176 15.58 -20.65 9.47
N GLU A 177 16.36 -19.70 8.99
CA GLU A 177 16.29 -19.21 7.62
C GLU A 177 16.53 -20.34 6.62
N ALA A 178 15.89 -20.23 5.46
CA ALA A 178 16.29 -20.96 4.27
C ALA A 178 16.20 -20.02 3.07
N PHE A 179 16.75 -20.50 1.95
CA PHE A 179 16.91 -19.70 0.74
C PHE A 179 16.21 -20.38 -0.44
N PRO A 180 14.87 -20.56 -0.39
CA PRO A 180 14.15 -21.10 -1.53
C PRO A 180 14.35 -20.16 -2.72
N GLN A 181 14.70 -20.73 -3.86
CA GLN A 181 15.07 -19.95 -5.04
C GLN A 181 13.85 -19.67 -5.93
N LYS A 182 12.75 -20.40 -5.77
CA LYS A 182 11.50 -20.25 -6.54
C LYS A 182 10.32 -19.97 -5.62
N MET A 183 9.30 -19.34 -6.18
CA MET A 183 8.05 -19.06 -5.46
C MET A 183 7.42 -20.36 -4.94
N GLU A 184 7.36 -21.40 -5.75
CA GLU A 184 6.71 -22.66 -5.39
C GLU A 184 7.40 -23.33 -4.20
N ASP A 185 8.74 -23.35 -4.21
CA ASP A 185 9.57 -23.86 -3.11
C ASP A 185 9.35 -23.04 -1.83
N ALA A 186 9.23 -21.70 -1.95
CA ALA A 186 8.95 -20.83 -0.82
C ALA A 186 7.57 -21.10 -0.21
N ILE A 187 6.53 -21.32 -1.03
CA ILE A 187 5.19 -21.65 -0.55
C ILE A 187 5.16 -23.03 0.12
N GLU A 188 5.81 -24.04 -0.47
CA GLU A 188 5.91 -25.37 0.13
C GLU A 188 6.61 -25.33 1.49
N LEU A 189 7.71 -24.59 1.58
CA LEU A 189 8.48 -24.37 2.81
C LEU A 189 7.61 -23.77 3.92
N ILE A 190 6.91 -22.65 3.62
CA ILE A 190 6.03 -21.99 4.59
C ILE A 190 4.87 -22.91 4.97
N CYS A 191 4.30 -23.64 4.00
CA CYS A 191 3.26 -24.62 4.30
C CYS A 191 3.78 -25.74 5.21
N GLY A 192 5.03 -26.17 5.08
CA GLY A 192 5.65 -27.13 6.00
C GLY A 192 5.71 -26.62 7.44
N ASP A 193 6.02 -25.33 7.63
CA ASP A 193 6.15 -24.71 8.95
C ASP A 193 4.80 -24.49 9.66
N LEU A 194 3.73 -24.24 8.90
CA LEU A 194 2.44 -23.83 9.49
C LEU A 194 1.62 -25.02 10.04
N LYS A 195 1.12 -24.86 11.28
CA LYS A 195 0.12 -25.77 11.87
C LYS A 195 -1.19 -25.73 11.06
N LEU A 196 -1.93 -26.84 11.04
CA LEU A 196 -3.19 -26.95 10.28
C LEU A 196 -4.19 -25.84 10.63
N LYS A 197 -4.33 -25.51 11.92
CA LYS A 197 -5.19 -24.41 12.41
C LYS A 197 -4.82 -23.07 11.76
N THR A 198 -3.53 -22.78 11.62
CA THR A 198 -3.02 -21.54 11.01
C THR A 198 -3.29 -21.53 9.51
N LYS A 199 -3.05 -22.65 8.81
CA LYS A 199 -3.37 -22.79 7.38
C LYS A 199 -4.85 -22.51 7.10
N THR A 200 -5.74 -23.13 7.86
CA THR A 200 -7.20 -22.94 7.71
C THR A 200 -7.61 -21.49 8.03
N PHE A 201 -6.96 -20.86 9.02
CA PHE A 201 -7.19 -19.46 9.35
C PHE A 201 -6.82 -18.53 8.18
N ILE A 202 -5.62 -18.67 7.62
CA ILE A 202 -5.14 -17.87 6.49
C ILE A 202 -6.03 -18.10 5.25
N ALA A 203 -6.38 -19.36 4.96
CA ALA A 203 -7.26 -19.71 3.84
C ALA A 203 -8.60 -18.97 3.92
N LYS A 204 -9.22 -18.92 5.10
CA LYS A 204 -10.53 -18.26 5.30
C LYS A 204 -10.44 -16.75 5.54
N PHE A 205 -9.23 -16.20 5.65
CA PHE A 205 -9.03 -14.80 6.00
C PHE A 205 -9.54 -13.89 4.88
N ASN A 206 -10.20 -12.78 5.21
CA ASN A 206 -10.73 -11.86 4.20
C ASN A 206 -9.58 -11.16 3.44
N PRO A 207 -9.47 -11.30 2.11
CA PRO A 207 -8.42 -10.65 1.32
C PRO A 207 -8.40 -9.11 1.44
N LYS A 208 -9.53 -8.47 1.75
CA LYS A 208 -9.59 -7.01 1.98
C LYS A 208 -8.86 -6.54 3.23
N ASN A 209 -8.52 -7.47 4.13
CA ASN A 209 -7.84 -7.18 5.38
C ASN A 209 -6.40 -7.74 5.37
N ILE A 210 -5.83 -8.02 4.20
CA ILE A 210 -4.53 -8.72 4.08
C ILE A 210 -3.40 -7.99 4.81
N ASN A 211 -3.51 -6.67 5.02
CA ASN A 211 -2.60 -5.88 5.86
C ASN A 211 -2.41 -6.49 7.27
N ILE A 212 -3.46 -7.07 7.85
CA ILE A 212 -3.41 -7.69 9.18
C ILE A 212 -2.53 -8.95 9.16
N LEU A 213 -2.73 -9.82 8.16
CA LEU A 213 -1.87 -10.99 7.97
C LEU A 213 -0.44 -10.58 7.67
N TYR A 214 -0.28 -9.57 6.82
CA TYR A 214 1.02 -9.04 6.44
C TYR A 214 1.84 -8.59 7.64
N PHE A 215 1.33 -7.66 8.45
CA PHE A 215 2.09 -7.18 9.61
C PHE A 215 2.35 -8.27 10.65
N GLY A 216 1.45 -9.24 10.78
CA GLY A 216 1.66 -10.37 11.69
C GLY A 216 2.63 -11.45 11.18
N MET A 217 2.88 -11.52 9.87
CA MET A 217 3.78 -12.50 9.25
C MET A 217 5.08 -11.90 8.71
N LEU A 218 5.19 -10.57 8.66
CA LEU A 218 6.27 -9.86 7.98
C LEU A 218 7.65 -10.35 8.44
N GLU A 219 7.93 -10.27 9.74
CA GLU A 219 9.21 -10.67 10.33
C GLU A 219 9.48 -12.16 10.11
N TYR A 220 8.47 -13.02 10.29
CA TYR A 220 8.60 -14.46 10.03
C TYR A 220 8.96 -14.73 8.58
N LEU A 221 8.25 -14.15 7.60
CA LEU A 221 8.51 -14.39 6.19
C LEU A 221 9.85 -13.80 5.74
N ARG A 222 10.19 -12.60 6.21
CA ARG A 222 11.46 -11.93 5.87
C ARG A 222 12.66 -12.77 6.32
N HIS A 223 12.65 -13.21 7.57
CA HIS A 223 13.68 -14.07 8.13
C HIS A 223 13.67 -15.45 7.47
N ARG A 224 12.52 -16.12 7.46
CA ARG A 224 12.39 -17.52 7.02
C ARG A 224 12.88 -17.76 5.60
N LEU A 225 12.66 -16.79 4.72
CA LEU A 225 12.97 -16.86 3.30
C LEU A 225 14.35 -16.26 2.96
N GLY A 226 15.12 -15.88 3.98
CA GLY A 226 16.48 -15.37 3.82
C GLY A 226 16.54 -13.98 3.18
N PHE A 227 15.48 -13.17 3.29
CA PHE A 227 15.52 -11.80 2.76
C PHE A 227 16.41 -10.88 3.60
N ASP A 228 16.58 -11.16 4.90
CA ASP A 228 17.53 -10.44 5.77
C ASP A 228 19.00 -10.64 5.33
N ILE A 229 19.29 -11.72 4.59
CA ILE A 229 20.63 -12.06 4.06
C ILE A 229 20.58 -12.10 2.51
N GLU A 230 19.70 -11.31 1.90
CA GLU A 230 19.62 -11.12 0.45
C GLU A 230 19.40 -12.38 -0.39
N ASN A 231 18.27 -13.09 -0.21
CA ASN A 231 17.79 -14.10 -1.17
C ASN A 231 17.38 -13.47 -2.53
N GLN A 232 18.38 -13.05 -3.31
CA GLN A 232 18.22 -12.29 -4.55
C GLN A 232 17.39 -13.01 -5.62
N PRO A 233 17.51 -14.34 -5.84
CA PRO A 233 16.77 -14.98 -6.93
C PRO A 233 15.27 -15.04 -6.66
N LEU A 234 14.86 -15.27 -5.41
CA LEU A 234 13.45 -15.19 -5.02
C LEU A 234 12.94 -13.74 -5.11
N PHE A 235 13.74 -12.79 -4.62
CA PHE A 235 13.40 -11.36 -4.68
C PHE A 235 13.16 -10.90 -6.13
N LYS A 236 14.04 -11.26 -7.06
CA LYS A 236 13.91 -10.93 -8.50
C LYS A 236 12.64 -11.49 -9.11
N GLN A 237 12.25 -12.72 -8.74
CA GLN A 237 10.99 -13.30 -9.20
C GLN A 237 9.78 -12.54 -8.66
N CYS A 238 9.79 -12.16 -7.38
CA CYS A 238 8.71 -11.36 -6.80
C CYS A 238 8.62 -10.00 -7.49
N SER A 239 9.75 -9.29 -7.64
CA SER A 239 9.83 -7.99 -8.30
C SER A 239 9.30 -8.05 -9.74
N ALA A 240 9.66 -9.09 -10.51
CA ALA A 240 9.18 -9.29 -11.87
C ALA A 240 7.65 -9.51 -11.94
N ARG A 241 7.05 -10.22 -10.97
CA ARG A 241 5.60 -10.41 -10.87
C ARG A 241 4.87 -9.11 -10.51
N ILE A 242 5.45 -8.34 -9.60
CA ILE A 242 4.90 -7.06 -9.12
C ILE A 242 4.96 -5.98 -10.22
N GLY A 243 6.04 -5.97 -11.01
CA GLY A 243 6.24 -5.00 -12.09
C GLY A 243 6.39 -3.56 -11.59
N LEU A 244 7.14 -3.38 -10.49
CA LEU A 244 7.51 -2.07 -9.94
C LEU A 244 9.03 -1.90 -9.99
N ASP A 245 9.49 -0.77 -10.53
CA ASP A 245 10.92 -0.46 -10.63
C ASP A 245 11.59 -0.29 -9.26
N ASN A 246 10.84 0.19 -8.26
CA ASN A 246 11.31 0.42 -6.87
C ASN A 246 10.77 -0.65 -5.91
N CYS A 247 10.76 -1.91 -6.34
CA CYS A 247 10.34 -3.02 -5.49
C CYS A 247 11.23 -3.12 -4.24
N THR A 248 10.61 -3.29 -3.08
CA THR A 248 11.25 -3.47 -1.77
C THR A 248 11.09 -4.91 -1.29
N ILE A 249 11.88 -5.33 -0.30
CA ILE A 249 11.74 -6.65 0.34
C ILE A 249 10.32 -6.80 0.91
N GLU A 250 9.78 -5.73 1.49
CA GLU A 250 8.44 -5.63 2.02
C GLU A 250 7.35 -5.92 0.97
N ASP A 251 7.58 -5.54 -0.29
CA ASP A 251 6.67 -5.89 -1.38
C ASP A 251 6.81 -7.35 -1.78
N ALA A 252 8.04 -7.87 -1.84
CA ALA A 252 8.28 -9.29 -2.13
C ALA A 252 7.62 -10.18 -1.07
N VAL A 253 7.72 -9.82 0.21
CA VAL A 253 7.02 -10.51 1.30
C VAL A 253 5.50 -10.46 1.11
N MET A 254 4.93 -9.31 0.73
CA MET A 254 3.49 -9.22 0.44
C MET A 254 3.09 -10.11 -0.75
N GLU A 255 3.89 -10.16 -1.80
CA GLU A 255 3.62 -11.00 -2.98
C GLU A 255 3.62 -12.49 -2.61
N ILE A 256 4.60 -12.93 -1.82
CA ILE A 256 4.66 -14.29 -1.30
C ILE A 256 3.46 -14.59 -0.39
N LEU A 257 3.05 -13.64 0.46
CA LEU A 257 1.89 -13.81 1.32
C LEU A 257 0.59 -13.95 0.50
N LYS A 258 0.44 -13.18 -0.58
CA LYS A 258 -0.71 -13.29 -1.49
C LYS A 258 -0.74 -14.67 -2.17
N GLU A 259 0.40 -15.16 -2.67
CA GLU A 259 0.50 -16.48 -3.27
C GLU A 259 0.24 -17.61 -2.25
N LEU A 260 0.81 -17.50 -1.04
CA LEU A 260 0.56 -18.43 0.06
C LEU A 260 -0.94 -18.53 0.36
N LYS A 261 -1.60 -17.38 0.49
CA LYS A 261 -3.03 -17.32 0.77
C LYS A 261 -3.83 -17.99 -0.34
N HIS A 262 -3.55 -17.68 -1.60
CA HIS A 262 -4.20 -18.29 -2.76
C HIS A 262 -4.01 -19.81 -2.82
N ASN A 263 -2.80 -20.29 -2.52
CA ASN A 263 -2.53 -21.73 -2.43
C ASN A 263 -3.36 -22.39 -1.31
N LEU A 264 -3.39 -21.77 -0.12
CA LEU A 264 -4.15 -22.28 1.01
C LEU A 264 -5.67 -22.23 0.78
N GLU A 265 -6.20 -21.22 0.09
CA GLU A 265 -7.61 -21.15 -0.31
C GLU A 265 -8.02 -22.33 -1.19
N LYS A 266 -7.18 -22.72 -2.16
CA LYS A 266 -7.44 -23.86 -3.05
C LYS A 266 -7.40 -25.20 -2.31
N ASN A 267 -6.47 -25.34 -1.37
CA ASN A 267 -6.11 -26.64 -0.80
C ASN A 267 -6.68 -26.90 0.61
N HIS A 268 -7.08 -25.86 1.36
CA HIS A 268 -7.39 -25.96 2.80
C HIS A 268 -8.74 -25.35 3.20
N ILE A 269 -9.57 -24.93 2.24
CA ILE A 269 -11.00 -24.69 2.50
C ILE A 269 -11.71 -26.04 2.47
N LEU A 270 -12.04 -26.58 3.65
CA LEU A 270 -12.90 -27.76 3.79
C LEU A 270 -14.20 -27.52 3.01
N ARG A 271 -14.38 -28.23 1.89
CA ARG A 271 -15.66 -28.31 1.19
C ARG A 271 -16.52 -29.31 1.95
N VAL A 272 -17.71 -28.90 2.37
CA VAL A 272 -18.71 -29.86 2.85
C VAL A 272 -19.09 -30.72 1.63
N VAL A 273 -18.67 -31.99 1.65
CA VAL A 273 -19.18 -32.99 0.71
C VAL A 273 -20.63 -33.22 1.12
N LYS A 274 -21.57 -32.79 0.28
CA LYS A 274 -22.99 -33.12 0.43
C LYS A 274 -23.25 -34.53 -0.08
#